data_AF-A0A8T3LKZ6-F1
#
_entry.id   AF-A0A8T3LKZ6-F1
#
_cell.length_a   1.000
_cell.length_b   1.000
_cell.length_c   1.000
_cell.angle_alpha   90.00
_cell.angle_beta   90.00
_cell.angle_gamma   90.00
#
_symmetry.space_group_name_H-M   'P 1'
#
loop_
_entity.id
_entity.type
_entity.pdbx_description
1 polymer ?
#
loop_
_entity_poly.entity_id
_entity_poly.type
_entity_poly.pdbx_seq_one_letter_code
_entity_poly.pdbx_strand_id
1 'polypeptide(L)'
;MDAAVFVPDSLPYLPASLGDAVIAATVAVQSQGGDEARITDCRAVLVPDPRGQQVAWLQLQLRGCATLGTGPSYRVVVLAPLDAVAS
;
A
#
# COMPACT_ATOMS: atom_id res chain seq x y z
N MET A 1 2.73 -4.46 15.89
CA MET A 1 2.68 -3.26 15.04
C MET A 1 1.51 -3.41 14.08
N ASP A 2 0.69 -2.38 14.01
CA ASP A 2 -0.38 -2.24 13.03
C ASP A 2 -0.21 -0.84 12.41
N ALA A 3 -0.03 -0.77 11.10
CA ALA A 3 0.31 0.46 10.41
C ALA A 3 -0.45 0.55 9.09
N ALA A 4 -1.07 1.69 8.83
CA ALA A 4 -1.68 2.03 7.56
C ALA A 4 -1.07 3.33 7.05
N VAL A 5 -0.51 3.30 5.84
CA VAL A 5 0.16 4.44 5.23
C VAL A 5 -0.32 4.65 3.81
N PHE A 6 -0.55 5.90 3.43
CA PHE A 6 -0.68 6.26 2.02
C PHE A 6 0.69 6.08 1.35
N VAL A 7 0.71 5.45 0.18
CA VAL A 7 1.94 5.26 -0.59
C VAL A 7 2.32 6.61 -1.20
N PRO A 8 3.46 7.23 -0.79
CA PRO A 8 3.76 8.62 -1.13
C PRO A 8 3.84 8.89 -2.64
N ASP A 9 4.40 7.94 -3.40
CA ASP A 9 4.58 8.06 -4.85
C ASP A 9 3.44 7.40 -5.65
N SER A 10 2.29 7.17 -5.02
CA SER A 10 1.12 6.65 -5.73
C SER A 10 0.44 7.71 -6.56
N LEU A 11 -0.12 7.28 -7.69
CA LEU A 11 -1.00 8.12 -8.50
C LEU A 11 -2.41 8.17 -7.88
N PRO A 12 -3.16 9.27 -8.06
CA PRO A 12 -4.57 9.29 -7.76
C PRO A 12 -5.34 8.45 -8.79
N TYR A 13 -6.36 7.72 -8.34
CA TYR A 13 -7.22 6.90 -9.18
C TYR A 13 -8.67 7.41 -9.17
N LEU A 14 -9.35 7.34 -10.31
CA LEU A 14 -10.77 7.67 -10.45
C LEU A 14 -11.61 6.43 -10.08
N PRO A 15 -12.36 6.43 -8.96
CA PRO A 15 -13.07 5.24 -8.50
C PRO A 15 -14.09 4.70 -9.51
N ALA A 16 -14.72 5.59 -10.27
CA ALA A 16 -15.71 5.24 -11.29
C ALA A 16 -15.11 4.50 -12.50
N SER A 17 -13.79 4.60 -12.72
CA SER A 17 -13.09 4.04 -13.88
C SER A 17 -12.25 2.79 -13.54
N LEU A 18 -12.24 2.34 -12.27
CA LEU A 18 -11.37 1.24 -11.83
C LEU A 18 -11.75 -0.11 -12.44
N GLY A 19 -13.03 -0.37 -12.71
CA GLY A 19 -13.51 -1.65 -13.26
C GLY A 19 -12.95 -2.86 -12.49
N ASP A 20 -12.30 -3.77 -13.22
CA ASP A 20 -11.68 -4.99 -12.68
C ASP A 20 -10.21 -4.78 -12.26
N ALA A 21 -9.86 -3.59 -11.76
CA ALA A 21 -8.50 -3.28 -11.35
C ALA A 21 -7.96 -4.28 -10.31
N VAL A 22 -6.73 -4.72 -10.51
CA VAL A 22 -6.06 -5.68 -9.63
C VAL A 22 -4.93 -4.98 -8.89
N ILE A 23 -4.87 -5.19 -7.58
CA ILE A 23 -3.81 -4.67 -6.72
C ILE A 23 -3.04 -5.86 -6.15
N ALA A 24 -1.73 -5.87 -6.38
CA ALA A 24 -0.82 -6.85 -5.80
C ALA A 24 0.21 -6.13 -4.93
N ALA A 25 0.36 -6.58 -3.68
CA ALA A 25 1.36 -6.06 -2.76
C ALA A 25 2.32 -7.17 -2.34
N THR A 26 3.60 -6.85 -2.31
CA THR A 26 4.66 -7.70 -1.79
C THR A 26 5.44 -6.92 -0.76
N VAL A 27 5.70 -7.54 0.38
CA VAL A 27 6.45 -6.91 1.47
C VAL A 27 7.53 -7.86 1.91
N ALA A 28 8.72 -7.31 2.13
CA ALA A 28 9.84 -8.01 2.73
C ALA A 28 10.36 -7.20 3.91
N VAL A 29 10.77 -7.89 4.97
CA VAL A 29 11.36 -7.25 6.14
C VAL A 29 12.87 -7.39 6.06
N GLN A 30 13.56 -6.29 6.30
CA GLN A 30 15.00 -6.29 6.50
C GLN A 30 15.27 -6.17 8.00
N SER A 31 15.88 -7.19 8.59
CA SER A 31 16.37 -7.16 9.96
C SER A 31 17.89 -7.20 9.99
N GLN A 32 18.49 -6.44 10.91
CA GLN A 32 19.91 -6.58 11.24
C GLN A 32 20.05 -7.84 12.12
N GLY A 33 21.14 -8.59 11.96
CA GLY A 33 21.29 -9.92 12.57
C GLY A 33 21.01 -9.93 14.08
N GLY A 34 20.07 -10.80 14.51
CA GLY A 34 19.62 -10.93 15.90
C GLY A 34 18.23 -10.34 16.18
N ASP A 35 17.70 -9.52 15.27
CA ASP A 35 16.37 -8.93 15.39
C ASP A 35 15.26 -9.86 14.84
N GLU A 36 14.24 -10.11 15.66
CA GLU A 36 13.01 -10.79 15.22
C GLU A 36 12.06 -9.80 14.55
N ALA A 37 11.78 -10.03 13.27
CA ALA A 37 10.74 -9.27 12.58
C ALA A 37 9.95 -10.17 11.62
N ARG A 38 8.63 -9.99 11.61
CA ARG A 38 7.68 -10.79 10.84
C ARG A 38 6.48 -9.95 10.46
N ILE A 39 6.14 -9.97 9.18
CA ILE A 39 4.84 -9.50 8.69
C ILE A 39 3.89 -10.69 8.69
N THR A 40 2.77 -10.53 9.37
CA THR A 40 1.71 -11.53 9.47
C THR A 40 0.56 -11.24 8.52
N ASP A 41 0.39 -9.97 8.13
CA ASP A 41 -0.61 -9.55 7.15
C ASP A 41 -0.11 -8.36 6.35
N CYS A 42 -0.47 -8.33 5.06
CA CYS A 42 -0.16 -7.26 4.14
C CYS A 42 -1.33 -7.09 3.18
N ARG A 43 -1.88 -5.87 3.13
CA ARG A 43 -2.99 -5.54 2.25
C ARG A 43 -2.77 -4.19 1.60
N ALA A 44 -2.94 -4.11 0.30
CA ALA A 44 -3.01 -2.84 -0.42
C ALA A 44 -4.42 -2.63 -0.94
N VAL A 45 -4.93 -1.41 -0.77
CA VAL A 45 -6.27 -1.01 -1.18
C VAL A 45 -6.26 0.41 -1.70
N LEU A 46 -7.20 0.71 -2.60
CA LEU A 46 -7.53 2.08 -2.96
C LEU A 46 -8.58 2.59 -1.98
N VAL A 47 -8.30 3.74 -1.35
CA VAL A 47 -9.18 4.37 -0.36
C VAL A 47 -9.51 5.81 -0.78
N PRO A 48 -10.71 6.33 -0.46
CA PRO A 48 -11.08 7.70 -0.83
C PRO A 48 -10.11 8.75 -0.30
N ASP A 49 -9.95 9.86 -1.03
CA ASP A 49 -9.17 11.01 -0.56
C ASP A 49 -9.74 11.55 0.77
N PRO A 50 -8.94 11.59 1.85
CA PRO A 50 -9.39 12.11 3.14
C PRO A 50 -9.78 13.60 3.08
N ARG A 51 -9.38 14.32 2.04
CA ARG A 51 -9.75 15.73 1.78
C ARG A 51 -11.07 15.86 1.02
N GLY A 52 -11.73 14.76 0.66
CA GLY A 52 -13.03 14.74 -0.01
C GLY A 52 -12.99 14.96 -1.53
N GLN A 53 -11.81 14.89 -2.15
CA GLN A 53 -11.70 14.88 -3.61
C GLN A 53 -12.26 13.57 -4.18
N GLN A 54 -12.79 13.62 -5.41
CA GLN A 54 -13.37 12.46 -6.10
C GLN A 54 -12.29 11.54 -6.70
N VAL A 55 -11.26 11.25 -5.91
CA VAL A 55 -10.15 10.35 -6.25
C VAL A 55 -9.92 9.38 -5.10
N ALA A 56 -9.32 8.24 -5.41
CA ALA A 56 -8.82 7.28 -4.44
C ALA A 56 -7.29 7.21 -4.48
N TRP A 57 -6.70 6.97 -3.32
CA TRP A 57 -5.26 6.85 -3.14
C TRP A 57 -4.90 5.44 -2.68
N LEU A 58 -3.70 5.01 -3.04
CA LEU A 58 -3.20 3.70 -2.62
C LEU A 58 -2.79 3.76 -1.14
N GLN A 59 -3.37 2.88 -0.34
CA GLN A 59 -3.01 2.67 1.05
C GLN A 59 -2.46 1.26 1.24
N LEU A 60 -1.30 1.17 1.89
CA LEU A 60 -0.68 -0.08 2.33
C LEU A 60 -0.93 -0.27 3.82
N GLN A 61 -1.51 -1.42 4.16
CA GLN A 61 -1.81 -1.86 5.52
C GLN A 61 -0.89 -3.03 5.87
N LEU A 62 -0.14 -2.91 6.96
CA LEU A 62 0.83 -3.88 7.42
C LEU A 62 0.54 -4.28 8.86
N ARG A 63 0.55 -5.59 9.11
CA ARG A 63 0.46 -6.15 10.45
C ARG A 63 1.65 -7.05 10.72
N GLY A 64 2.28 -6.89 11.87
CA GLY A 64 3.42 -7.73 12.24
C GLY A 64 4.09 -7.37 13.56
N CYS A 65 5.23 -8.00 13.79
CA CYS A 65 6.18 -7.67 14.86
C CYS A 65 7.50 -7.23 14.24
N ALA A 66 8.13 -6.22 14.82
CA ALA A 66 9.34 -5.60 14.33
C ALA A 66 10.05 -4.95 15.51
N THR A 67 11.36 -5.16 15.64
CA THR A 67 12.19 -4.43 16.60
C THR A 67 12.63 -3.09 16.03
N LEU A 68 13.04 -2.17 16.90
CA LEU A 68 13.48 -0.83 16.52
C LEU A 68 14.69 -0.94 15.58
N GLY A 69 14.63 -0.29 14.42
CA GLY A 69 15.69 -0.37 13.40
C GLY A 69 15.44 -1.38 12.28
N THR A 70 14.35 -2.16 12.37
CA THR A 70 13.87 -2.97 11.24
C THR A 70 12.88 -2.17 10.39
N GLY A 71 13.00 -2.29 9.08
CA GLY A 71 12.18 -1.56 8.11
C GLY A 71 11.52 -2.51 7.10
N PRO A 72 10.22 -2.33 6.79
CA PRO A 72 9.62 -3.04 5.68
C PRO A 72 10.03 -2.39 4.35
N SER A 73 10.47 -3.22 3.42
CA SER A 73 10.48 -2.89 1.99
C SER A 73 9.18 -3.38 1.38
N TYR A 74 8.60 -2.61 0.46
CA TYR A 74 7.36 -2.99 -0.19
C TYR A 74 7.41 -2.71 -1.69
N ARG A 75 6.61 -3.48 -2.44
CA ARG A 75 6.30 -3.26 -3.84
C ARG A 75 4.79 -3.40 -4.00
N VAL A 76 4.16 -2.39 -4.55
CA VAL A 76 2.74 -2.46 -4.93
C VAL A 76 2.62 -2.28 -6.43
N VAL A 77 1.85 -3.14 -7.07
CA VAL A 77 1.52 -3.07 -8.50
C VAL A 77 0.02 -2.92 -8.60
N VAL A 78 -0.42 -1.87 -9.30
CA VAL A 78 -1.82 -1.65 -9.65
C VAL A 78 -1.96 -1.87 -11.15
N LEU A 79 -2.77 -2.84 -11.55
CA LEU A 79 -3.19 -3.07 -12.92
C LEU A 79 -4.58 -2.47 -13.05
N ALA A 80 -4.68 -1.29 -13.64
CA ALA A 80 -5.94 -0.58 -13.84
C ALA A 80 -6.07 -0.11 -15.29
N PRO A 81 -7.30 0.17 -15.76
CA PRO A 81 -7.52 0.90 -17.00
C PRO A 81 -6.74 2.23 -17.02
N LEU A 82 -6.26 2.63 -18.19
CA LEU A 82 -5.44 3.84 -18.32
C LEU A 82 -6.21 5.11 -17.92
N ASP A 83 -7.50 5.15 -18.23
CA ASP A 83 -8.44 6.21 -17.88
C ASP A 83 -8.84 6.20 -16.39
N ALA A 84 -8.40 5.20 -15.62
CA ALA A 84 -8.57 5.17 -14.18
C ALA A 84 -7.53 5.99 -13.43
N VAL A 85 -6.46 6.44 -14.07
CA VAL A 85 -5.44 7.30 -13.46
C VAL A 85 -5.87 8.76 -13.63
N ALA A 86 -5.99 9.49 -12.52
CA ALA A 86 -6.28 10.92 -12.57
C ALA A 86 -4.98 11.66 -12.94
N SER A 87 -4.82 12.00 -14.23
CA SER A 87 -3.72 12.80 -14.76
C SER A 87 -3.88 14.29 -14.47
#